data_AF-A0A3A0CUQ3-F1
#
_entry.id   AF-A0A3A0CUQ3-F1
#
_cell.length_a   1.000
_cell.length_b   1.000
_cell.length_c   1.000
_cell.angle_alpha   90.00
_cell.angle_beta   90.00
_cell.angle_gamma   90.00
#
_symmetry.space_group_name_H-M   'P 1'
#
loop_
_entity.id
_entity.type
_entity.pdbx_description
1 polymer ?
#
loop_
_entity_poly.entity_id
_entity_poly.type
_entity_poly.pdbx_seq_one_letter_code
_entity_poly.pdbx_strand_id
1 'polypeptide(L)'
;MEFKVHRISAPRGVFTTQEAIWKLVAGKLPSAASTMHLADNGFRAAVGLEAHRQALLAELQSLPDLRIAVDQVVPDVQRTIELEIGACGEHQVVFYLDRTGGLHGMDFVQAKARLRLMLEWRSVNPDELWLRLTPELEEPPGPMRWEMTPSGPQMAPERRSRTFEELSFDAAIPPGGFLLLGPTPTVYDRPLLARPFFIEESAQAGAEAAAESRENIYVISPILRIVTPEPHAPGSGATARGE
;
A
#
# COMPACT_ATOMS: atom_id res chain seq x y z
N MET A 1 5.36 -6.69 15.51
CA MET A 1 4.48 -6.93 14.35
C MET A 1 5.21 -6.42 13.12
N GLU A 2 5.14 -7.16 12.02
CA GLU A 2 5.76 -6.80 10.74
C GLU A 2 4.74 -7.05 9.62
N PHE A 3 5.00 -6.54 8.43
CA PHE A 3 4.16 -6.78 7.25
C PHE A 3 5.01 -7.36 6.15
N LYS A 4 4.44 -8.33 5.46
CA LYS A 4 4.96 -8.85 4.21
C LYS A 4 4.12 -8.30 3.07
N VAL A 5 4.74 -7.47 2.25
CA VAL A 5 4.13 -6.88 1.06
C VAL A 5 4.64 -7.64 -0.15
N HIS A 6 3.76 -8.27 -0.91
CA HIS A 6 4.12 -8.84 -2.20
C HIS A 6 3.71 -7.85 -3.27
N ARG A 7 4.69 -7.35 -4.04
CA ARG A 7 4.44 -6.63 -5.29
C ARG A 7 4.46 -7.64 -6.41
N ILE A 8 3.32 -7.78 -7.08
CA ILE A 8 3.13 -8.78 -8.12
C ILE A 8 2.89 -8.05 -9.43
N SER A 9 3.74 -8.28 -10.41
CA SER A 9 3.75 -7.54 -11.68
C SER A 9 3.50 -8.48 -12.84
N ALA A 10 2.58 -8.13 -13.73
CA ALA A 10 2.25 -8.88 -14.94
C ALA A 10 2.22 -7.95 -16.16
N PRO A 11 2.17 -8.46 -17.40
CA PRO A 11 1.90 -7.62 -18.56
C PRO A 11 0.63 -6.77 -18.39
N ARG A 12 0.62 -5.60 -19.02
CA ARG A 12 -0.52 -4.68 -19.03
C ARG A 12 -1.85 -5.39 -19.30
N GLY A 13 -2.86 -5.08 -18.50
CA GLY A 13 -4.23 -5.57 -18.67
C GLY A 13 -4.53 -6.89 -17.97
N VAL A 14 -3.50 -7.62 -17.49
CA VAL A 14 -3.71 -8.93 -16.86
C VAL A 14 -4.56 -8.82 -15.58
N PHE A 15 -4.25 -7.88 -14.69
CA PHE A 15 -4.96 -7.78 -13.40
C PHE A 15 -6.28 -7.03 -13.51
N THR A 16 -6.44 -6.16 -14.50
CA THR A 16 -7.69 -5.47 -14.77
C THR A 16 -8.71 -6.32 -15.51
N THR A 17 -8.28 -7.24 -16.37
CA THR A 17 -9.20 -8.16 -17.08
C THR A 17 -9.51 -9.43 -16.29
N GLN A 18 -8.60 -9.89 -15.42
CA GLN A 18 -8.78 -11.13 -14.68
C GLN A 18 -9.65 -10.96 -13.42
N GLU A 19 -10.96 -10.95 -13.63
CA GLU A 19 -11.95 -10.88 -12.54
C GLU A 19 -11.89 -12.07 -11.56
N ALA A 20 -11.32 -13.22 -11.96
CA ALA A 20 -11.19 -14.39 -11.10
C ALA A 20 -10.40 -14.09 -9.82
N ILE A 21 -9.27 -13.38 -9.92
CA ILE A 21 -8.43 -12.98 -8.77
C ILE A 21 -9.25 -12.21 -7.74
N TRP A 22 -10.07 -11.29 -8.22
CA TRP A 22 -10.88 -10.41 -7.37
C TRP A 22 -12.14 -11.10 -6.82
N LYS A 23 -12.68 -12.09 -7.52
CA LYS A 23 -13.79 -12.92 -7.03
C LYS A 23 -13.35 -13.87 -5.92
N LEU A 24 -12.09 -14.33 -5.92
CA LEU A 24 -11.51 -15.13 -4.83
C LEU A 24 -11.40 -14.33 -3.53
N VAL A 25 -11.22 -13.02 -3.63
CA VAL A 25 -10.97 -12.11 -2.51
C VAL A 25 -12.16 -11.16 -2.40
N ALA A 26 -13.28 -11.64 -1.84
CA ALA A 26 -14.52 -10.86 -1.76
C ALA A 26 -14.78 -10.18 -0.41
N GLY A 27 -13.80 -10.16 0.50
CA GLY A 27 -13.94 -9.44 1.77
C GLY A 27 -14.14 -7.95 1.50
N LYS A 28 -15.25 -7.41 2.00
CA LYS A 28 -15.64 -6.02 1.77
C LYS A 28 -14.81 -5.09 2.64
N LEU A 29 -14.51 -3.91 2.11
CA LEU A 29 -14.07 -2.81 2.95
C LEU A 29 -15.23 -2.41 3.89
N PRO A 30 -14.93 -1.80 5.05
CA PRO A 30 -15.95 -1.38 6.02
C PRO A 30 -16.99 -0.38 5.48
N SER A 31 -16.65 0.37 4.42
CA SER A 31 -17.49 1.42 3.84
C SER A 31 -17.68 1.22 2.33
N ALA A 32 -18.91 0.92 1.92
CA ALA A 32 -19.28 0.80 0.50
C ALA A 32 -19.06 2.12 -0.27
N ALA A 33 -19.32 3.26 0.37
CA ALA A 33 -19.05 4.58 -0.20
C ALA A 33 -17.55 4.77 -0.47
N SER A 34 -16.68 4.34 0.45
CA SER A 34 -15.23 4.37 0.25
C SER A 34 -14.80 3.44 -0.89
N THR A 35 -15.38 2.24 -1.00
CA THR A 35 -15.10 1.33 -2.13
C THR A 35 -15.47 1.94 -3.47
N MET A 36 -16.66 2.54 -3.59
CA MET A 36 -17.07 3.23 -4.82
C MET A 36 -16.14 4.40 -5.13
N HIS A 37 -15.83 5.21 -4.12
CA HIS A 37 -14.96 6.37 -4.27
C HIS A 37 -13.54 5.99 -4.73
N LEU A 38 -12.98 4.90 -4.21
CA LEU A 38 -11.71 4.34 -4.68
C LEU A 38 -11.78 3.90 -6.13
N ALA A 39 -12.86 3.20 -6.52
CA ALA A 39 -13.05 2.71 -7.88
C ALA A 39 -13.17 3.86 -8.89
N ASP A 40 -13.85 4.94 -8.53
CA ASP A 40 -13.95 6.17 -9.33
C ASP A 40 -12.57 6.82 -9.57
N ASN A 41 -11.61 6.53 -8.70
CA ASN A 41 -10.22 7.03 -8.73
C ASN A 41 -9.21 5.98 -9.25
N GLY A 42 -9.70 4.87 -9.79
CA GLY A 42 -8.88 3.85 -10.42
C GLY A 42 -8.38 2.75 -9.48
N PHE A 43 -8.70 2.82 -8.19
CA PHE A 43 -8.23 1.88 -7.16
C PHE A 43 -9.23 0.75 -6.95
N ARG A 44 -8.73 -0.47 -6.83
CA ARG A 44 -9.48 -1.64 -6.38
C ARG A 44 -8.82 -2.18 -5.12
N ALA A 45 -9.64 -2.50 -4.13
CA ALA A 45 -9.19 -3.00 -2.84
C ALA A 45 -10.15 -4.07 -2.32
N ALA A 46 -9.60 -5.13 -1.75
CA ALA A 46 -10.39 -6.20 -1.15
C ALA A 46 -9.64 -6.88 0.01
N VAL A 47 -10.39 -7.39 0.98
CA VAL A 47 -9.82 -8.15 2.11
C VAL A 47 -9.90 -9.64 1.82
N GLY A 48 -8.77 -10.33 1.94
CA GLY A 48 -8.66 -11.77 1.84
C GLY A 48 -8.59 -12.44 3.21
N LEU A 49 -9.19 -13.63 3.29
CA LEU A 49 -9.06 -14.52 4.44
C LEU A 49 -7.83 -15.41 4.26
N GLU A 50 -7.34 -16.00 5.35
CA GLU A 50 -6.25 -16.97 5.31
C GLU A 50 -6.53 -18.13 4.34
N ALA A 51 -7.78 -18.64 4.34
CA ALA A 51 -8.23 -19.71 3.47
C ALA A 51 -8.13 -19.36 1.96
N HIS A 52 -8.12 -18.08 1.59
CA HIS A 52 -8.03 -17.65 0.19
C HIS A 52 -6.60 -17.70 -0.37
N ARG A 53 -5.57 -17.83 0.48
CA ARG A 53 -4.16 -17.70 0.07
C ARG A 53 -3.73 -18.73 -0.98
N GLN A 54 -4.10 -20.00 -0.78
CA GLN A 54 -3.75 -21.08 -1.72
C GLN A 54 -4.44 -20.90 -3.07
N ALA A 55 -5.74 -20.59 -3.08
CA ALA A 55 -6.47 -20.36 -4.31
C ALA A 55 -5.94 -19.13 -5.07
N LEU A 56 -5.66 -18.03 -4.36
CA LEU A 56 -5.05 -16.84 -4.95
C LEU A 56 -3.67 -17.14 -5.55
N LEU A 57 -2.82 -17.88 -4.82
CA LEU A 57 -1.49 -18.25 -5.32
C LEU A 57 -1.58 -19.11 -6.58
N ALA A 58 -2.47 -20.10 -6.61
CA ALA A 58 -2.68 -20.95 -7.78
C ALA A 58 -3.16 -20.14 -9.00
N GLU A 59 -4.10 -19.21 -8.79
CA GLU A 59 -4.59 -18.31 -9.84
C GLU A 59 -3.44 -17.44 -10.39
N LEU A 60 -2.66 -16.82 -9.51
CA LEU A 60 -1.51 -15.99 -9.91
C LEU A 60 -0.44 -16.78 -10.66
N GLN A 61 -0.13 -18.00 -10.21
CA GLN A 61 0.86 -18.87 -10.86
C GLN A 61 0.45 -19.33 -12.26
N SER A 62 -0.84 -19.27 -12.59
CA SER A 62 -1.33 -19.56 -13.94
C SER A 62 -1.11 -18.42 -14.94
N LEU A 63 -0.76 -17.22 -14.47
CA LEU A 63 -0.60 -16.04 -15.31
C LEU A 63 0.73 -16.03 -16.05
N PRO A 64 0.76 -15.60 -17.33
CA PRO A 64 1.99 -15.51 -18.10
C PRO A 64 2.89 -14.37 -17.61
N ASP A 65 4.21 -14.60 -17.65
CA ASP A 65 5.24 -13.60 -17.34
C ASP A 65 5.00 -12.88 -15.99
N LEU A 66 4.59 -13.61 -14.96
CA LEU A 66 4.42 -13.07 -13.62
C LEU A 66 5.77 -12.81 -12.94
N ARG A 67 5.92 -11.64 -12.30
CA ARG A 67 7.04 -11.30 -11.43
C ARG A 67 6.54 -11.04 -10.02
N ILE A 68 7.26 -11.52 -9.02
CA ILE A 68 6.93 -11.30 -7.60
C ILE A 68 8.15 -10.73 -6.90
N ALA A 69 8.00 -9.56 -6.30
CA ALA A 69 8.93 -9.01 -5.33
C ALA A 69 8.28 -9.03 -3.93
N VAL A 70 9.11 -9.16 -2.90
CA VAL A 70 8.64 -9.24 -1.52
C VAL A 70 9.40 -8.23 -0.68
N ASP A 71 8.66 -7.33 -0.05
CA ASP A 71 9.17 -6.36 0.90
C ASP A 71 8.71 -6.73 2.30
N GLN A 72 9.63 -6.64 3.26
CA GLN A 72 9.33 -6.75 4.68
C GLN A 72 9.41 -5.36 5.28
N VAL A 73 8.31 -4.90 5.87
CA VAL A 73 8.20 -3.56 6.44
C VAL A 73 7.73 -3.63 7.89
N VAL A 74 8.32 -2.78 8.72
CA VAL A 74 8.03 -2.71 10.15
C VAL A 74 7.42 -1.33 10.44
N PRO A 75 6.28 -1.25 11.16
CA PRO A 75 5.74 0.03 11.58
C PRO A 75 6.73 0.84 12.41
N ASP A 76 6.71 2.16 12.23
CA ASP A 76 7.48 3.07 13.05
C ASP A 76 6.87 3.25 14.47
N VAL A 77 7.44 4.18 15.24
CA VAL A 77 6.96 4.52 16.59
C VAL A 77 5.55 5.09 16.62
N GLN A 78 5.07 5.63 15.51
CA GLN A 78 3.71 6.15 15.33
C GLN A 78 2.75 5.09 14.78
N ARG A 79 3.23 3.86 14.58
CA ARG A 79 2.49 2.76 13.95
C ARG A 79 2.07 3.09 12.52
N THR A 80 2.97 3.75 11.81
CA THR A 80 2.85 4.07 10.38
C THR A 80 3.84 3.23 9.59
N ILE A 81 3.44 2.81 8.40
CA ILE A 81 4.29 2.18 7.39
C ILE A 81 4.20 3.05 6.14
N GLU A 82 5.35 3.36 5.56
CA GLU A 82 5.44 3.98 4.25
C GLU A 82 5.90 2.93 3.25
N LEU A 83 5.03 2.58 2.31
CA LEU A 83 5.35 1.69 1.22
C LEU A 83 5.68 2.52 -0.02
N GLU A 84 6.97 2.63 -0.34
CA GLU A 84 7.42 3.20 -1.62
C GLU A 84 7.14 2.19 -2.74
N ILE A 85 6.30 2.60 -3.70
CA ILE A 85 5.85 1.76 -4.80
C ILE A 85 6.90 1.76 -5.93
N GLY A 86 7.39 2.96 -6.26
CA GLY A 86 8.35 3.19 -7.32
C GLY A 86 8.32 4.64 -7.80
N ALA A 87 9.20 4.94 -8.75
CA ALA A 87 9.19 6.21 -9.46
C ALA A 87 8.00 6.27 -10.43
N CYS A 88 7.36 7.41 -10.49
CA CYS A 88 6.44 7.79 -11.55
C CYS A 88 7.24 8.16 -12.81
N GLY A 89 6.55 8.31 -13.94
CA GLY A 89 7.16 8.84 -15.16
C GLY A 89 7.76 10.24 -14.95
N GLU A 90 8.60 10.71 -15.88
CA GLU A 90 9.28 12.01 -15.78
C GLU A 90 8.31 13.18 -15.55
N HIS A 91 7.14 13.11 -16.20
CA HIS A 91 6.04 14.05 -16.02
C HIS A 91 4.72 13.27 -16.07
N GLN A 92 3.91 13.42 -15.04
CA GLN A 92 2.62 12.73 -14.94
C GLN A 92 1.51 13.70 -14.55
N VAL A 93 0.46 13.70 -15.37
CA VAL A 93 -0.81 14.33 -15.05
C VAL A 93 -1.69 13.29 -14.36
N VAL A 94 -2.21 13.61 -13.19
CA VAL A 94 -3.16 12.76 -12.45
C VAL A 94 -4.48 13.50 -12.25
N PHE A 95 -5.56 12.74 -12.41
CA PHE A 95 -6.91 13.19 -12.11
C PHE A 95 -7.47 12.38 -10.96
N TYR A 96 -8.16 13.06 -10.05
CA TYR A 96 -8.89 12.40 -8.98
C TYR A 96 -10.22 13.10 -8.70
N LEU A 97 -11.20 12.31 -8.29
CA LEU A 97 -12.47 12.79 -7.76
C LEU A 97 -12.35 12.88 -6.25
N ASP A 98 -12.74 14.01 -5.66
CA ASP A 98 -12.86 14.17 -4.21
C ASP A 98 -14.18 13.59 -3.67
N ARG A 99 -14.35 13.57 -2.34
CA ARG A 99 -15.54 13.01 -1.68
C ARG A 99 -16.84 13.73 -2.01
N THR A 100 -16.78 14.94 -2.56
CA THR A 100 -17.93 15.72 -3.01
C THR A 100 -18.25 15.51 -4.49
N GLY A 101 -17.44 14.71 -5.19
CA GLY A 101 -17.54 14.47 -6.63
C GLY A 101 -16.82 15.52 -7.48
N GLY A 102 -16.05 16.42 -6.87
CA GLY A 102 -15.24 17.41 -7.59
C GLY A 102 -14.06 16.74 -8.30
N LEU A 103 -13.88 17.01 -9.59
CA LEU A 103 -12.74 16.52 -10.37
C LEU A 103 -11.57 17.50 -10.27
N HIS A 104 -10.42 17.00 -9.85
CA HIS A 104 -9.18 17.75 -9.73
C HIS A 104 -8.13 17.16 -10.66
N GLY A 105 -7.33 18.03 -11.28
CA GLY A 105 -6.17 17.67 -12.08
C GLY A 105 -4.91 18.26 -11.46
N MET A 106 -3.85 17.47 -11.39
CA MET A 106 -2.56 17.88 -10.84
C MET A 106 -1.42 17.32 -11.68
N ASP A 107 -0.36 18.11 -11.81
CA ASP A 107 0.86 17.73 -12.51
C ASP A 107 1.96 17.40 -11.50
N PHE A 108 2.72 16.35 -11.79
CA PHE A 108 3.82 15.87 -10.97
C PHE A 108 5.05 15.60 -11.83
N VAL A 109 6.21 16.09 -11.43
CA VAL A 109 7.48 15.91 -12.13
C VAL A 109 8.39 14.99 -11.33
N GLN A 110 8.80 13.87 -11.94
CA GLN A 110 9.69 12.86 -11.34
C GLN A 110 9.21 12.39 -9.96
N ALA A 111 7.90 12.35 -9.75
CA ALA A 111 7.34 11.98 -8.46
C ALA A 111 7.58 10.50 -8.14
N LYS A 112 7.38 10.15 -6.88
CA LYS A 112 7.32 8.78 -6.38
C LYS A 112 5.94 8.52 -5.81
N ALA A 113 5.41 7.33 -6.09
CA ALA A 113 4.18 6.87 -5.49
C ALA A 113 4.46 6.20 -4.13
N ARG A 114 3.71 6.59 -3.11
CA ARG A 114 3.77 6.03 -1.76
C ARG A 114 2.39 5.69 -1.23
N LEU A 115 2.25 4.53 -0.61
CA LEU A 115 1.09 4.21 0.21
C LEU A 115 1.48 4.35 1.67
N ARG A 116 0.82 5.24 2.40
CA ARG A 116 0.96 5.37 3.85
C ARG A 116 -0.09 4.49 4.53
N LEU A 117 0.35 3.55 5.35
CA LEU A 117 -0.52 2.67 6.12
C LEU A 117 -0.42 3.04 7.60
N MET A 118 -1.52 3.41 8.21
CA MET A 118 -1.62 3.67 9.64
C MET A 118 -2.37 2.53 10.32
N LEU A 119 -1.80 2.01 11.40
CA LEU A 119 -2.34 0.85 12.10
C LEU A 119 -3.15 1.29 13.31
N GLU A 120 -4.40 0.83 13.37
CA GLU A 120 -5.31 1.04 14.48
C GLU A 120 -5.68 -0.32 15.12
N TRP A 121 -5.62 -0.39 16.45
CA TRP A 121 -6.19 -1.51 17.22
C TRP A 121 -7.47 -1.02 17.88
N ARG A 122 -8.60 -1.60 17.52
CA ARG A 122 -9.90 -1.21 18.07
C ARG A 122 -10.29 -2.17 19.17
N SER A 123 -10.70 -1.63 20.32
CA SER A 123 -11.15 -2.43 21.48
C SER A 123 -12.39 -3.28 21.19
N VAL A 124 -13.18 -2.89 20.19
CA VAL A 124 -14.43 -3.58 19.81
C VAL A 124 -14.17 -4.92 19.11
N ASN A 125 -13.04 -5.06 18.39
CA ASN A 125 -12.61 -6.29 17.74
C ASN A 125 -11.08 -6.40 17.85
N PRO A 126 -10.55 -6.94 18.96
CA PRO A 126 -9.10 -7.00 19.19
C PRO A 126 -8.39 -7.99 18.24
N ASP A 127 -9.12 -8.92 17.63
CA ASP A 127 -8.57 -9.91 16.71
C ASP A 127 -8.41 -9.37 15.29
N GLU A 128 -9.02 -8.22 14.97
CA GLU A 128 -8.90 -7.57 13.66
C GLU A 128 -7.86 -6.44 13.72
N LEU A 129 -6.97 -6.44 12.73
CA LEU A 129 -6.08 -5.32 12.50
C LEU A 129 -6.76 -4.31 11.59
N TRP A 130 -6.97 -3.09 12.08
CA TRP A 130 -7.48 -2.01 11.25
C TRP A 130 -6.31 -1.28 10.59
N LEU A 131 -6.36 -1.19 9.26
CA LEU A 131 -5.38 -0.48 8.45
C LEU A 131 -6.07 0.68 7.76
N ARG A 132 -5.60 1.90 7.98
CA ARG A 132 -5.94 3.05 7.14
C ARG A 132 -4.87 3.20 6.08
N LEU A 133 -5.25 3.19 4.82
CA LEU A 133 -4.35 3.44 3.69
C LEU A 133 -4.61 4.82 3.11
N THR A 134 -3.55 5.56 2.83
CA THR A 134 -3.61 6.88 2.21
C THR A 134 -2.61 6.96 1.05
N PRO A 135 -3.07 7.22 -0.19
CA PRO A 135 -2.17 7.47 -1.31
C PRO A 135 -1.42 8.79 -1.14
N GLU A 136 -0.16 8.81 -1.57
CA GLU A 136 0.69 9.99 -1.60
C GLU A 136 1.57 9.98 -2.85
N LEU A 137 1.75 11.17 -3.44
CA LEU A 137 2.75 11.42 -4.46
C LEU A 137 3.77 12.43 -3.91
N GLU A 138 5.05 12.09 -4.00
CA GLU A 138 6.16 12.94 -3.55
C GLU A 138 7.08 13.29 -4.73
N GLU A 139 7.21 14.58 -5.04
CA GLU A 139 8.20 15.08 -5.99
C GLU A 139 9.59 15.20 -5.33
N PRO A 140 10.67 15.25 -6.14
CA PRO A 140 12.00 15.54 -5.60
C PRO A 140 12.00 16.83 -4.77
N PRO A 141 12.87 16.95 -3.75
CA PRO A 141 12.93 18.15 -2.92
C PRO A 141 13.13 19.42 -3.77
N GLY A 142 12.40 20.48 -3.42
CA GLY A 142 12.49 21.78 -4.10
C GLY A 142 13.70 22.61 -3.64
N PRO A 143 13.76 23.90 -4.00
CA PRO A 143 14.81 24.79 -3.54
C PRO A 143 14.85 24.91 -2.01
N MET A 144 16.03 25.23 -1.47
CA MET A 144 16.20 25.47 -0.03
C MET A 144 15.38 26.68 0.43
N ARG A 145 14.67 26.53 1.56
CA ARG A 145 13.90 27.59 2.21
C ARG A 145 14.25 27.69 3.69
N TRP A 146 14.09 28.88 4.25
CA TRP A 146 14.16 29.08 5.69
C TRP A 146 12.87 28.57 6.32
N GLU A 147 12.99 27.56 7.17
CA GLU A 147 11.88 27.01 7.97
C GLU A 147 12.09 27.35 9.44
N MET A 148 11.00 27.72 10.11
CA MET A 148 11.04 27.96 11.56
C MET A 148 10.82 26.63 12.29
N THR A 149 11.87 26.14 12.95
CA THR A 149 11.82 24.92 13.78
C THR A 149 11.75 25.29 15.27
N PRO A 150 11.39 24.36 16.17
CA PRO A 150 11.48 24.59 17.62
C PRO A 150 12.90 24.99 18.10
N SER A 151 13.95 24.63 17.33
CA SER A 151 15.34 25.00 17.57
C SER A 151 15.78 26.32 16.93
N GLY A 152 14.89 27.01 16.21
CA GLY A 152 15.17 28.26 15.49
C GLY A 152 15.06 28.12 13.97
N PRO A 153 15.39 29.18 13.21
CA PRO A 153 15.35 29.15 11.75
C PRO A 153 16.44 28.22 11.20
N GLN A 154 16.06 27.29 10.34
CA GLN A 154 16.97 26.36 9.67
C GLN A 154 16.69 26.36 8.17
N MET A 155 17.74 26.23 7.36
CA MET A 155 17.57 25.95 5.93
C MET A 155 17.21 24.48 5.72
N ALA A 156 16.07 24.23 5.08
CA ALA A 156 15.63 22.91 4.69
C ALA A 156 15.13 22.95 3.23
N PRO A 157 15.25 21.85 2.48
CA PRO A 157 14.70 21.80 1.13
C PRO A 157 13.17 21.81 1.19
N GLU A 158 12.53 22.53 0.27
CA GLU A 158 11.06 22.54 0.17
C GLU A 158 10.53 21.11 -0.05
N ARG A 159 9.70 20.64 0.87
CA ARG A 159 8.98 19.38 0.72
C ARG A 159 7.83 19.55 -0.27
N ARG A 160 7.84 18.74 -1.33
CA ARG A 160 6.82 18.75 -2.38
C ARG A 160 6.11 17.41 -2.40
N SER A 161 5.16 17.21 -1.50
CA SER A 161 4.31 16.02 -1.51
C SER A 161 2.83 16.38 -1.41
N ARG A 162 2.00 15.51 -1.98
CA ARG A 162 0.54 15.58 -1.91
C ARG A 162 0.02 14.26 -1.34
N THR A 163 -0.46 14.32 -0.11
CA THR A 163 -1.25 13.25 0.49
C THR A 163 -2.72 13.42 0.07
N PHE A 164 -3.33 12.35 -0.44
CA PHE A 164 -4.72 12.32 -0.90
C PHE A 164 -5.63 11.76 0.20
N GLU A 165 -5.80 12.51 1.28
CA GLU A 165 -6.61 12.13 2.45
C GLU A 165 -8.07 11.83 2.08
N GLU A 166 -8.59 12.50 1.05
CA GLU A 166 -9.90 12.26 0.47
C GLU A 166 -10.09 10.80 0.01
N LEU A 167 -9.01 10.17 -0.46
CA LEU A 167 -8.95 8.78 -0.92
C LEU A 167 -8.44 7.81 0.15
N SER A 168 -8.30 8.29 1.39
CA SER A 168 -8.03 7.39 2.51
C SER A 168 -9.18 6.41 2.72
N PHE A 169 -8.85 5.17 3.04
CA PHE A 169 -9.83 4.14 3.38
C PHE A 169 -9.31 3.22 4.46
N ASP A 170 -10.24 2.68 5.24
CA ASP A 170 -9.96 1.69 6.27
C ASP A 170 -10.18 0.27 5.72
N ALA A 171 -9.40 -0.69 6.20
CA ALA A 171 -9.58 -2.12 5.96
C ALA A 171 -9.43 -2.86 7.29
N ALA A 172 -10.43 -3.69 7.63
CA ALA A 172 -10.38 -4.57 8.79
C ALA A 172 -9.82 -5.94 8.35
N ILE A 173 -8.57 -6.22 8.73
CA ILE A 173 -7.87 -7.44 8.32
C ILE A 173 -8.03 -8.49 9.43
N PRO A 174 -8.72 -9.62 9.16
CA PRO A 174 -8.89 -10.67 10.15
C PRO A 174 -7.57 -11.42 10.41
N PRO A 175 -7.50 -12.25 11.47
CA PRO A 175 -6.34 -13.10 11.72
C PRO A 175 -5.96 -13.94 10.49
N GLY A 176 -4.68 -13.94 10.14
CA GLY A 176 -4.16 -14.65 8.95
C GLY A 176 -4.59 -14.04 7.60
N GLY A 177 -5.45 -13.01 7.60
CA GLY A 177 -5.95 -12.32 6.42
C GLY A 177 -4.91 -11.43 5.75
N PHE A 178 -5.33 -10.78 4.66
CA PHE A 178 -4.49 -9.86 3.88
C PHE A 178 -5.33 -8.81 3.17
N LEU A 179 -4.71 -7.71 2.78
CA LEU A 179 -5.29 -6.71 1.90
C LEU A 179 -4.73 -6.90 0.49
N LEU A 180 -5.62 -6.99 -0.50
CA LEU A 180 -5.30 -6.99 -1.93
C LEU A 180 -5.61 -5.60 -2.50
N LEU A 181 -4.63 -4.99 -3.16
CA LEU A 181 -4.75 -3.69 -3.86
C LEU A 181 -4.34 -3.82 -5.31
N GLY A 182 -4.99 -3.05 -6.17
CA GLY A 182 -4.71 -3.06 -7.60
C GLY A 182 -5.49 -2.00 -8.37
N PRO A 183 -5.31 -1.94 -9.69
CA PRO A 183 -6.03 -1.01 -10.54
C PRO A 183 -7.43 -1.52 -10.93
N THR A 184 -8.34 -0.59 -11.22
CA THR A 184 -9.54 -0.86 -12.01
C THR A 184 -9.24 -0.76 -13.51
N PRO A 185 -10.05 -1.37 -14.39
CA PRO A 185 -9.83 -1.31 -15.85
C PRO A 185 -9.72 0.11 -16.41
N THR A 186 -10.48 1.04 -15.84
CA THR A 186 -10.55 2.45 -16.24
C THR A 186 -9.22 3.21 -16.10
N VAL A 187 -8.21 2.66 -15.41
CA VAL A 187 -6.89 3.28 -15.25
C VAL A 187 -6.15 3.48 -16.59
N TYR A 188 -6.53 2.72 -17.62
CA TYR A 188 -5.97 2.83 -18.95
C TYR A 188 -6.72 3.81 -19.85
N ASP A 189 -7.99 4.08 -19.55
CA ASP A 189 -8.82 4.98 -20.35
C ASP A 189 -8.66 6.44 -19.91
N ARG A 190 -8.26 6.66 -18.66
CA ARG A 190 -8.17 7.97 -18.02
C ARG A 190 -6.90 8.07 -17.17
N PRO A 191 -6.28 9.26 -17.03
CA PRO A 191 -5.09 9.44 -16.20
C PRO A 191 -5.46 9.53 -14.70
N LEU A 192 -6.13 8.50 -14.18
CA LEU A 192 -6.59 8.47 -12.79
C LEU A 192 -5.43 8.33 -11.82
N LEU A 193 -5.62 8.81 -10.58
CA LEU A 193 -4.59 8.76 -9.54
C LEU A 193 -4.02 7.37 -9.29
N ALA A 194 -4.79 6.30 -9.47
CA ALA A 194 -4.29 4.94 -9.32
C ALA A 194 -3.17 4.56 -10.30
N ARG A 195 -3.08 5.21 -11.46
CA ARG A 195 -2.09 4.88 -12.50
C ARG A 195 -0.65 4.88 -11.97
N PRO A 196 -0.14 5.94 -11.31
CA PRO A 196 1.19 5.95 -10.72
C PRO A 196 1.48 4.83 -9.71
N PHE A 197 0.45 4.22 -9.11
CA PHE A 197 0.61 3.19 -8.09
C PHE A 197 0.66 1.77 -8.67
N PHE A 198 0.05 1.56 -9.84
CA PHE A 198 -0.13 0.21 -10.37
C PHE A 198 0.45 0.02 -11.76
N ILE A 199 0.66 1.09 -12.53
CA ILE A 199 1.17 0.99 -13.90
C ILE A 199 2.64 1.38 -13.90
N GLU A 200 3.49 0.40 -14.17
CA GLU A 200 4.91 0.62 -14.40
C GLU A 200 5.12 0.82 -15.91
N GLU A 201 5.69 1.96 -16.26
CA GLU A 201 6.05 2.29 -17.63
C GLU A 201 7.57 2.14 -17.78
N SER A 202 8.00 1.19 -18.61
CA SER A 202 9.44 1.00 -18.86
C SER A 202 9.99 2.17 -19.68
N ALA A 203 10.88 2.95 -19.08
CA ALA A 203 11.62 4.03 -19.75
C ALA A 203 12.67 3.52 -20.76
N GLN A 204 12.88 2.20 -20.85
CA GLN A 204 13.94 1.58 -21.67
C GLN A 204 13.52 1.20 -23.08
N ALA A 205 12.28 1.48 -23.48
CA ALA A 205 11.87 1.36 -24.87
C ALA A 205 12.48 2.51 -25.69
N GLY A 206 13.65 2.26 -26.29
CA GLY A 206 14.09 3.01 -27.46
C GLY A 206 13.00 3.00 -28.53
N ALA A 207 13.04 3.97 -29.45
CA ALA A 207 11.97 4.33 -30.40
C ALA A 207 11.39 3.20 -31.29
N GLU A 208 11.86 1.95 -31.19
CA GLU A 208 11.41 0.80 -31.98
C GLU A 208 10.85 -0.38 -31.15
N ALA A 209 10.97 -0.37 -29.82
CA ALA A 209 10.30 -1.36 -28.96
C ALA A 209 9.08 -0.71 -28.32
N ALA A 210 7.89 -1.30 -28.45
CA ALA A 210 6.75 -0.85 -27.66
C ALA A 210 7.15 -0.92 -26.18
N ALA A 211 7.00 0.17 -25.43
CA ALA A 211 7.26 0.18 -24.00
C ALA A 211 6.47 -0.95 -23.35
N GLU A 212 7.18 -1.93 -22.79
CA GLU A 212 6.56 -2.98 -21.99
C GLU A 212 6.01 -2.33 -20.73
N SER A 213 4.73 -1.96 -20.78
CA SER A 213 4.00 -1.52 -19.60
C SER A 213 3.59 -2.73 -18.80
N ARG A 214 3.89 -2.70 -17.51
CA ARG A 214 3.50 -3.73 -16.55
C ARG A 214 2.44 -3.19 -15.61
N GLU A 215 1.58 -4.09 -15.18
CA GLU A 215 0.52 -3.82 -14.21
C GLU A 215 0.92 -4.48 -12.90
N ASN A 216 0.65 -3.82 -11.77
CA ASN A 216 1.04 -4.26 -10.44
C ASN A 216 -0.20 -4.43 -9.56
N ILE A 217 -0.19 -5.48 -8.74
CA ILE A 217 -1.07 -5.62 -7.58
C ILE A 217 -0.21 -5.81 -6.32
N TYR A 218 -0.79 -5.49 -5.17
CA TYR A 218 -0.13 -5.61 -3.88
C TYR A 218 -0.91 -6.53 -2.96
N VAL A 219 -0.23 -7.51 -2.37
CA VAL A 219 -0.77 -8.35 -1.30
C VAL A 219 -0.06 -7.99 0.01
N ILE A 220 -0.76 -7.26 0.87
CA ILE A 220 -0.26 -6.74 2.14
C ILE A 220 -0.74 -7.64 3.27
N SER A 221 0.17 -8.41 3.85
CA SER A 221 -0.13 -9.38 4.90
C SER A 221 0.50 -8.96 6.24
N PRO A 222 -0.28 -8.69 7.28
CA PRO A 222 0.26 -8.51 8.62
C PRO A 222 0.79 -9.84 9.17
N ILE A 223 1.91 -9.79 9.86
CA ILE A 223 2.54 -10.91 10.56
C ILE A 223 2.59 -10.56 12.05
N LEU A 224 1.73 -11.22 12.81
CA LEU A 224 1.68 -11.13 14.26
C LEU A 224 2.62 -12.18 14.86
N ARG A 225 3.75 -11.73 15.37
CA ARG A 225 4.64 -12.59 16.19
C ARG A 225 4.10 -12.59 17.61
N ILE A 226 3.48 -13.69 18.03
CA ILE A 226 3.12 -13.90 19.43
C ILE A 226 4.42 -14.23 20.16
N VAL A 227 4.91 -13.32 21.00
CA VAL A 227 6.01 -13.62 21.91
C VAL A 227 5.39 -14.34 23.10
N THR A 228 5.55 -15.66 23.16
CA THR A 228 5.24 -16.39 24.40
C THR A 228 6.25 -15.93 25.44
N PRO A 229 5.84 -15.30 26.55
CA PRO A 229 6.78 -14.94 27.60
C PRO A 229 7.43 -16.23 28.12
N GLU A 230 8.76 -16.26 28.18
CA GLU A 230 9.47 -17.35 28.85
C GLU A 230 8.93 -17.47 30.27
N PRO A 231 8.53 -18.67 30.72
CA PRO A 231 8.12 -18.84 32.11
C PRO A 231 9.29 -18.42 32.99
N HIS A 232 9.09 -17.38 33.81
CA HIS A 232 10.05 -17.01 34.84
C HIS A 232 10.36 -18.27 35.66
N ALA A 233 11.60 -18.77 35.55
CA ALA A 233 12.07 -19.83 36.41
C ALA A 233 11.86 -19.38 37.85
N PRO A 234 11.13 -20.15 38.70
CA PRO A 234 11.00 -19.80 40.10
C PRO A 234 12.39 -19.72 40.69
N GLY A 235 12.71 -18.54 41.24
CA GLY A 235 14.03 -18.25 41.81
C GLY A 235 14.44 -19.38 42.76
N SER A 236 15.61 -19.94 42.49
CA SER A 236 16.32 -20.82 43.41
C SER A 236 16.52 -20.05 44.72
N GLY A 237 15.65 -20.32 45.69
CA GLY A 237 15.81 -19.84 47.06
C GLY A 237 17.14 -20.37 47.58
N ALA A 238 18.11 -19.48 47.71
CA ALA A 238 19.40 -19.76 48.29
C ALA A 238 19.23 -20.30 49.71
N THR A 239 19.65 -21.55 49.92
CA THR A 239 19.86 -22.15 51.23
C THR A 239 21.21 -21.69 51.82
N ALA A 240 21.15 -21.32 53.10
CA ALA A 240 22.17 -21.51 54.14
C ALA A 240 23.56 -20.83 54.02
N ARG A 241 23.77 -19.83 54.89
CA ARG A 241 24.93 -19.71 55.81
C ARG A 241 24.32 -19.40 57.20
N GLY A 242 24.60 -20.05 58.32
CA GLY A 242 25.81 -20.76 58.72
C GLY A 242 26.59 -19.88 59.69
N GLU A 243 26.14 -19.82 60.96
CA GLU A 243 26.93 -19.50 62.16
C GLU A 243 26.42 -20.37 63.32
#